data_AF-A0AA41NIE4-F1
#
_entry.id   AF-A0AA41NIE4-F1
#
_cell.length_a   1.000
_cell.length_b   1.000
_cell.length_c   1.000
_cell.angle_alpha   90.00
_cell.angle_beta   90.00
_cell.angle_gamma   90.00
#
_symmetry.space_group_name_H-M   'P 1'
#
loop_
_entity.id
_entity.type
_entity.pdbx_description
1 polymer ?
#
loop_
_entity_poly.entity_id
_entity_poly.type
_entity_poly.pdbx_seq_one_letter_code
_entity_poly.pdbx_strand_id
1 'polypeptide(L)'
;MNFRENFKKDMKKRDHHITDLHKQLASCYAWVERDGKALTEWQRDLEMKTQQLEIKLSNKTEEDIKKAQRKSTQAGDDLMRCVDLYNQAQSK
;
A
#
# COMPACT_ATOMS: atom_id res chain seq x y z
N MET A 1 -33.68 -10.94 39.55
CA MET A 1 -32.66 -10.09 38.89
C MET A 1 -32.06 -10.92 37.76
N ASN A 2 -32.38 -10.63 36.49
CA ASN A 2 -31.92 -11.44 35.35
C ASN A 2 -30.48 -11.07 35.02
N PHE A 3 -29.52 -11.82 35.56
CA PHE A 3 -28.11 -11.65 35.25
C PHE A 3 -27.85 -11.95 33.76
N ARG A 4 -27.20 -11.02 33.05
CA ARG A 4 -26.71 -11.22 31.67
C ARG A 4 -27.76 -11.45 30.57
N GLU A 5 -28.95 -10.89 30.71
CA GLU A 5 -30.03 -11.04 29.71
C GLU A 5 -29.61 -10.69 28.26
N ASN A 6 -28.69 -9.73 28.08
CA ASN A 6 -28.17 -9.33 26.76
C ASN A 6 -26.84 -9.98 26.35
N PHE A 7 -26.23 -10.82 27.19
CA PHE A 7 -24.85 -11.28 27.02
C PHE A 7 -24.59 -11.93 25.65
N LYS A 8 -25.53 -12.75 25.18
CA LYS A 8 -25.43 -13.40 23.86
C LYS A 8 -25.42 -12.39 22.71
N LYS A 9 -26.22 -11.32 22.79
CA LYS A 9 -26.25 -10.25 21.78
C LYS A 9 -24.97 -9.42 21.83
N ASP A 10 -24.50 -9.08 23.03
CA ASP A 10 -23.30 -8.29 23.22
C ASP A 10 -22.04 -9.03 22.73
N MET A 11 -21.95 -10.34 23.00
CA MET A 11 -20.87 -11.18 22.46
C MET A 11 -20.86 -11.19 20.93
N LYS A 12 -22.03 -11.41 20.30
CA LYS A 12 -22.12 -11.35 18.84
C LYS A 12 -21.69 -10.00 18.30
N LYS A 13 -22.10 -8.90 18.95
CA LYS A 13 -21.70 -7.54 18.53
C LYS A 13 -20.18 -7.35 18.61
N ARG A 14 -19.53 -7.87 19.66
CA ARG A 14 -18.06 -7.84 19.79
C ARG A 14 -17.38 -8.67 18.72
N ASP A 15 -17.85 -9.88 18.45
CA ASP A 15 -17.29 -10.75 17.40
C ASP A 15 -17.39 -10.12 16.01
N HIS A 16 -18.53 -9.50 15.68
CA HIS A 16 -18.69 -8.78 14.41
C HIS A 16 -17.71 -7.60 14.34
N HIS A 17 -17.57 -6.84 15.43
CA HIS A 17 -16.66 -5.71 15.46
C HIS A 17 -15.20 -6.14 15.21
N ILE A 18 -14.74 -7.22 15.88
CA ILE A 18 -13.40 -7.78 15.67
C ILE A 18 -13.23 -8.28 14.24
N THR A 19 -14.24 -8.96 13.70
CA THR A 19 -14.23 -9.47 12.33
C THR A 19 -14.09 -8.34 11.30
N ASP A 20 -14.80 -7.23 11.51
CA ASP A 20 -14.75 -6.09 10.62
C ASP A 20 -13.39 -5.36 10.71
N LEU A 21 -12.80 -5.26 11.90
CA LEU A 21 -11.42 -4.75 12.06
C LEU A 21 -10.41 -5.62 11.31
N HIS A 22 -10.48 -6.95 11.43
CA HIS A 22 -9.61 -7.86 10.68
C HIS A 22 -9.78 -7.73 9.16
N LYS A 23 -11.01 -7.56 8.66
CA LYS A 23 -11.25 -7.34 7.23
C LYS A 23 -10.63 -6.03 6.75
N GLN A 24 -10.74 -4.95 7.53
CA GLN A 24 -10.12 -3.67 7.20
C GLN A 24 -8.60 -3.78 7.16
N LEU A 25 -8.01 -4.48 8.14
CA LEU A 25 -6.57 -4.72 8.20
C LEU A 25 -6.09 -5.52 6.98
N ALA A 26 -6.79 -6.60 6.63
CA ALA A 26 -6.47 -7.41 5.45
C ALA A 26 -6.57 -6.61 4.15
N SER A 27 -7.57 -5.72 4.02
CA SER A 27 -7.70 -4.83 2.86
C SER A 27 -6.52 -3.85 2.77
N CYS A 28 -6.11 -3.26 3.89
CA CYS A 28 -4.97 -2.33 3.92
C CYS A 28 -3.67 -3.07 3.56
N TYR A 29 -3.49 -4.28 4.07
CA TYR A 29 -2.35 -5.12 3.72
C TYR A 29 -2.28 -5.41 2.22
N ALA A 30 -3.41 -5.74 1.59
CA ALA A 30 -3.46 -5.96 0.14
C ALA A 30 -3.08 -4.71 -0.67
N TRP A 31 -3.43 -3.51 -0.19
CA TRP A 31 -2.99 -2.25 -0.82
C TRP A 31 -1.49 -2.03 -0.68
N VAL A 32 -0.92 -2.28 0.50
CA VAL A 32 0.53 -2.21 0.73
C VAL A 32 1.28 -3.16 -0.20
N GLU A 33 0.83 -4.41 -0.34
CA GLU A 33 1.46 -5.36 -1.26
C GLU A 33 1.38 -4.92 -2.72
N ARG A 34 0.22 -4.41 -3.16
CA ARG A 34 0.03 -3.92 -4.52
C ARG A 34 0.95 -2.74 -4.82
N ASP A 35 0.99 -1.75 -3.94
CA ASP A 35 1.74 -0.51 -4.18
C ASP A 35 3.25 -0.73 -3.99
N GLY A 36 3.64 -1.68 -3.13
CA GLY A 36 5.03 -2.15 -3.01
C GLY A 36 5.54 -2.82 -4.29
N LYS A 37 4.69 -3.64 -4.94
CA LYS A 37 5.02 -4.21 -6.26
C LYS A 37 5.15 -3.13 -7.33
N ALA A 38 4.23 -2.17 -7.37
CA ALA A 38 4.28 -1.05 -8.31
C ALA A 38 5.56 -0.21 -8.13
N LEU A 39 5.95 0.09 -6.89
CA LEU A 39 7.20 0.79 -6.61
C LEU A 39 8.42 0.02 -7.13
N THR A 40 8.48 -1.29 -6.88
CA THR A 40 9.56 -2.15 -7.36
C THR A 40 9.64 -2.16 -8.89
N GLU A 41 8.50 -2.20 -9.58
CA GLU A 41 8.42 -2.11 -11.05
C GLU A 41 8.97 -0.78 -11.57
N TRP A 42 8.57 0.35 -10.96
CA TRP A 42 9.06 1.67 -11.38
C TRP A 42 10.53 1.91 -11.07
N GLN A 43 11.04 1.36 -9.96
CA GLN A 43 12.46 1.38 -9.65
C GLN A 43 13.27 0.62 -10.70
N ARG A 44 12.80 -0.56 -11.12
CA ARG A 44 13.45 -1.34 -12.19
C ARG A 44 13.39 -0.66 -13.54
N ASP A 45 12.25 -0.07 -13.92
CA ASP A 45 12.12 0.70 -15.17
C ASP A 45 13.09 1.89 -15.19
N LEU A 46 13.20 2.62 -14.07
CA LEU A 46 14.14 3.71 -13.92
C LEU A 46 15.60 3.25 -14.05
N GLU A 47 15.96 2.14 -13.41
CA GLU A 47 17.31 1.55 -13.48
C GLU A 47 17.67 1.16 -14.93
N MET A 48 16.77 0.46 -15.63
CA MET A 48 16.98 0.07 -17.03
C MET A 48 17.15 1.27 -17.95
N LYS A 49 16.34 2.32 -17.77
CA LYS A 49 16.45 3.56 -18.57
C LYS A 49 17.75 4.31 -18.28
N THR A 50 18.22 4.28 -17.03
CA THR A 50 19.50 4.88 -16.65
C THR A 50 20.66 4.14 -17.32
N GLN A 51 20.66 2.80 -17.29
CA GLN A 51 21.64 1.99 -18.03
C GLN A 51 21.59 2.25 -19.54
N GLN A 52 20.39 2.42 -20.11
CA GLN A 52 20.24 2.75 -21.52
C GLN A 52 20.89 4.09 -21.90
N LEU A 53 20.80 5.10 -21.03
CA LEU A 53 21.42 6.41 -21.25
C LEU A 53 22.95 6.32 -21.23
N GLU A 54 23.52 5.49 -20.35
CA GLU A 54 24.97 5.24 -20.28
C GLU A 54 25.50 4.59 -21.57
N ILE A 55 24.71 3.71 -22.19
CA ILE A 55 25.07 3.07 -23.47
C ILE A 55 24.93 4.06 -24.63
N LYS A 56 23.85 4.86 -24.64
CA LYS A 56 23.58 5.80 -25.72
C LYS A 56 22.92 7.07 -25.18
N LEU A 57 23.71 8.14 -25.12
CA LEU A 57 23.21 9.46 -24.76
C LEU A 57 22.20 9.95 -25.80
N SER A 58 20.99 10.28 -25.35
CA SER A 58 19.91 10.78 -26.20
C SER A 58 18.93 11.59 -25.35
N ASN A 59 18.54 12.76 -25.85
CA ASN A 59 17.56 13.63 -25.20
C ASN A 59 16.23 12.91 -24.94
N LYS A 60 15.85 11.97 -25.82
CA LYS A 60 14.65 11.15 -25.61
C LYS A 60 14.77 10.24 -24.38
N THR A 61 15.94 9.60 -24.21
CA THR A 61 16.20 8.74 -23.06
C THR A 61 16.22 9.55 -21.76
N GLU A 62 16.76 10.76 -21.79
CA GLU A 62 16.77 11.66 -20.64
C GLU A 62 15.35 12.06 -20.18
N GLU A 63 14.46 12.40 -21.12
CA GLU A 63 13.06 12.69 -20.81
C GLU A 63 12.30 11.45 -20.29
N ASP A 64 12.57 10.28 -20.85
CA ASP A 64 12.00 9.02 -20.37
C ASP A 64 12.46 8.68 -18.94
N ILE A 65 13.72 9.00 -18.57
CA ILE A 65 14.23 8.87 -17.20
C ILE A 65 13.50 9.82 -16.27
N LYS A 66 13.37 11.10 -16.62
CA LYS A 66 12.62 12.08 -15.80
C LYS A 66 11.19 11.61 -15.55
N LYS A 67 10.55 11.01 -16.57
CA LYS A 67 9.21 10.43 -16.45
C LYS A 67 9.20 9.21 -15.52
N ALA A 68 10.15 8.29 -15.65
CA ALA A 68 10.26 7.12 -14.77
C ALA A 68 10.54 7.52 -13.32
N GLN A 69 11.39 8.54 -13.09
CA GLN A 69 11.64 9.11 -11.77
C GLN A 69 10.37 9.64 -11.13
N ARG A 70 9.59 10.48 -11.83
CA ARG A 70 8.32 11.02 -11.30
C ARG A 70 7.35 9.90 -10.91
N LYS A 71 7.26 8.83 -11.71
CA LYS A 71 6.39 7.69 -11.41
C LYS A 71 6.89 6.85 -10.23
N SER A 72 8.20 6.65 -10.12
CA SER A 72 8.82 5.97 -8.99
C SER A 72 8.57 6.74 -7.68
N THR A 73 8.75 8.06 -7.69
CA THR A 73 8.41 8.92 -6.55
C THR A 73 6.93 8.82 -6.18
N GLN A 74 6.03 8.94 -7.17
CA GLN A 74 4.59 8.82 -6.93
C GLN A 74 4.21 7.47 -6.31
N ALA A 75 4.77 6.36 -6.83
CA ALA A 75 4.53 5.04 -6.27
C ALA A 75 5.06 4.91 -4.83
N GLY A 76 6.15 5.60 -4.51
CA GLY A 76 6.67 5.70 -3.15
C GLY A 76 5.73 6.44 -2.20
N ASP A 77 5.20 7.58 -2.64
CA ASP A 77 4.23 8.37 -1.86
C ASP A 77 2.92 7.60 -1.64
N ASP A 78 2.45 6.87 -2.67
CA ASP A 78 1.28 6.00 -2.58
C ASP A 78 1.49 4.86 -1.58
N LEU A 79 2.65 4.19 -1.64
CA LEU A 79 3.02 3.16 -0.68
C LEU A 79 3.09 3.70 0.75
N MET A 80 3.71 4.86 0.96
CA MET A 80 3.82 5.50 2.28
C MET A 80 2.42 5.72 2.88
N ARG A 81 1.50 6.28 2.10
CA ARG A 81 0.11 6.48 2.51
C ARG A 81 -0.59 5.16 2.83
N CYS A 82 -0.37 4.10 2.05
CA CYS A 82 -0.96 2.78 2.33
C CYS A 82 -0.42 2.14 3.62
N VAL A 83 0.87 2.31 3.89
CA VAL A 83 1.51 1.86 5.14
C VAL A 83 0.94 2.61 6.34
N ASP A 84 0.73 3.93 6.23
CA ASP A 84 0.11 4.72 7.30
C ASP A 84 -1.32 4.26 7.60
N LEU A 85 -2.12 3.99 6.56
CA LEU A 85 -3.48 3.46 6.72
C LEU A 85 -3.48 2.06 7.33
N TYR A 86 -2.54 1.19 6.94
CA TYR A 86 -2.36 -0.12 7.55
C TYR A 86 -2.04 -0.02 9.04
N ASN A 87 -1.08 0.83 9.42
CA ASN A 87 -0.69 1.05 10.81
C ASN A 87 -1.87 1.61 11.64
N GLN A 88 -2.63 2.55 11.07
CA GLN A 88 -3.85 3.07 11.69
C GLN A 88 -4.94 2.01 11.86
N ALA A 89 -5.12 1.12 10.87
CA ALA A 89 -6.08 0.03 10.96
C ALA A 89 -5.66 -1.03 11.98
N GLN A 90 -4.36 -1.30 12.11
CA GLN A 90 -3.80 -2.26 13.05
C GLN A 90 -3.89 -1.79 14.51
N SER A 91 -3.79 -0.49 14.76
CA SER A 91 -3.80 0.08 16.10
C SER A 91 -5.21 0.28 16.70
N LYS A 92 -6.28 -0.02 15.95
CA LYS A 92 -7.69 0.10 16.37
C LYS A 92 -8.19 -1.16 17.06
#